data_AF-A0A7Y6A4I4-F1
#
_entry.id   AF-A0A7Y6A4I4-F1
#
_cell.length_a   1.000
_cell.length_b   1.000
_cell.length_c   1.000
_cell.angle_alpha   90.00
_cell.angle_beta   90.00
_cell.angle_gamma   90.00
#
_symmetry.space_group_name_H-M   'P 1'
#
loop_
_entity.id
_entity.type
_entity.pdbx_description
1 polymer ?
#
loop_
_entity_poly.entity_id
_entity_poly.type
_entity_poly.pdbx_seq_one_letter_code
_entity_poly.pdbx_strand_id
1 'polypeptide(L)'
;MNAPRPDRPHVQVRVEVLGVTSDSPVEARRLARALPAALERALSGWPDRPDQRRPDAYADLTTRRADGVAADVADAIHRRLGTPGGAT
;
A
#
# COMPACT_ATOMS: atom_id res chain seq x y z
N MET A 1 -2.18 -18.67 -34.62
CA MET A 1 -2.43 -17.21 -34.45
C MET A 1 -2.70 -16.97 -32.97
N ASN A 2 -1.76 -16.38 -32.24
CA ASN A 2 -1.97 -16.00 -30.83
C ASN A 2 -2.49 -14.57 -30.81
N ALA A 3 -3.69 -14.36 -30.27
CA ALA A 3 -4.26 -13.02 -30.11
C ALA A 3 -3.36 -12.17 -29.20
N PRO A 4 -3.17 -10.86 -29.48
CA PRO A 4 -2.52 -9.96 -28.54
C PRO A 4 -3.31 -9.98 -27.23
N ARG A 5 -2.63 -10.29 -26.12
CA ARG A 5 -3.23 -10.14 -24.79
C ARG A 5 -3.65 -8.68 -24.64
N PRO A 6 -4.88 -8.38 -24.17
CA PRO A 6 -5.27 -7.01 -23.95
C PRO A 6 -4.25 -6.38 -22.99
N ASP A 7 -3.70 -5.22 -23.37
CA ASP A 7 -2.85 -4.40 -22.51
C ASP A 7 -3.61 -4.18 -21.20
N ARG A 8 -3.17 -4.86 -20.14
CA ARG A 8 -3.73 -4.61 -18.82
C ARG A 8 -3.46 -3.14 -18.52
N PRO A 9 -4.46 -2.37 -18.08
CA PRO A 9 -4.23 -0.98 -17.72
C PRO A 9 -3.15 -0.93 -16.64
N HIS A 10 -1.99 -0.37 -17.01
CA HIS A 10 -0.86 -0.24 -16.10
C HIS A 10 -1.10 1.01 -15.25
N VAL A 11 -1.49 0.81 -13.98
CA VAL A 11 -1.70 1.91 -13.05
C VAL A 11 -0.36 2.24 -12.40
N GLN A 12 0.20 3.41 -12.72
CA GLN A 12 1.36 3.94 -12.01
C GLN A 12 0.88 4.84 -10.87
N VAL A 13 1.23 4.48 -9.62
CA VAL A 13 0.97 5.30 -8.43
C VAL A 13 2.28 5.90 -7.97
N ARG A 14 2.35 7.23 -7.89
CA ARG A 14 3.48 7.97 -7.31
C ARG A 14 3.01 8.66 -6.04
N VAL A 15 3.66 8.35 -4.91
CA VAL A 15 3.46 9.05 -3.64
C VAL A 15 4.59 10.07 -3.49
N GLU A 16 4.28 11.36 -3.62
CA GLU A 16 5.30 12.42 -3.55
C GLU A 16 5.61 12.85 -2.12
N VAL A 17 4.58 12.98 -1.28
CA VAL A 17 4.71 13.43 0.11
C VAL A 17 3.82 12.57 1.00
N LEU A 18 4.40 12.08 2.10
CA LEU A 18 3.68 11.35 3.15
C LEU A 18 3.89 12.07 4.49
N GLY A 19 2.82 12.68 5.00
CA GLY A 19 2.81 13.29 6.33
C GLY A 19 2.44 12.25 7.39
N VAL A 20 3.21 12.18 8.48
CA VAL A 20 2.91 11.30 9.63
C VAL A 20 2.77 12.16 10.87
N THR A 21 1.61 12.06 11.52
CA THR A 21 1.32 12.71 12.80
C THR A 21 1.16 11.65 13.89
N SER A 22 1.71 11.92 15.07
CA SER A 22 1.58 11.07 16.27
C SER A 22 1.81 11.94 17.51
N ASP A 23 1.20 11.55 18.62
CA ASP A 23 1.43 12.18 19.93
C ASP A 23 2.85 11.94 20.46
N SER A 24 3.59 11.00 19.85
CA SER A 24 5.00 10.74 20.15
C SER A 24 5.88 11.09 18.94
N PRO A 25 6.83 12.03 19.06
CA PRO A 25 7.74 12.38 17.96
C PRO A 25 8.65 11.21 17.57
N VAL A 26 8.96 10.32 18.51
CA VAL A 26 9.75 9.11 18.25
C VAL A 26 8.94 8.12 17.41
N GLU A 27 7.66 7.96 17.72
CA GLU A 27 6.77 7.07 16.96
C GLU A 27 6.50 7.62 15.55
N ALA A 28 6.21 8.93 15.43
CA ALA A 28 6.04 9.59 14.13
C ALA A 28 7.26 9.34 13.22
N ARG A 29 8.47 9.51 13.76
CA ARG A 29 9.71 9.32 13.00
C ARG A 29 9.94 7.86 12.61
N ARG A 30 9.60 6.91 13.49
CA ARG A 30 9.70 5.48 13.22
C ARG A 30 8.74 5.05 12.11
N LEU A 31 7.48 5.48 12.19
CA LEU A 31 6.47 5.21 11.16
C LEU A 31 6.83 5.86 9.83
N ALA A 32 7.25 7.13 9.83
CA ALA A 32 7.66 7.83 8.60
C ALA A 32 8.81 7.12 7.86
N ARG A 33 9.68 6.40 8.58
CA ARG A 33 10.76 5.60 7.97
C ARG A 33 10.29 4.25 7.45
N ALA A 34 9.33 3.61 8.13
CA ALA A 34 8.87 2.26 7.80
C ALA A 34 7.77 2.25 6.72
N LEU A 35 6.94 3.30 6.65
CA LEU A 35 5.79 3.38 5.77
C LEU A 35 6.11 3.31 4.26
N PRO A 36 7.15 3.97 3.72
CA PRO A 36 7.43 3.89 2.29
C PRO A 36 7.64 2.46 1.80
N ALA A 37 8.48 1.69 2.49
CA ALA A 37 8.74 0.28 2.15
C ALA A 37 7.51 -0.62 2.37
N ALA A 38 6.66 -0.29 3.34
CA ALA A 38 5.39 -1.00 3.56
C ALA A 38 4.38 -0.72 2.44
N LEU A 39 4.27 0.53 1.99
CA LEU A 39 3.42 0.95 0.86
C LEU A 39 3.88 0.33 -0.44
N GLU A 40 5.19 0.33 -0.72
CA GLU A 40 5.74 -0.34 -1.91
C GLU A 40 5.40 -1.84 -1.91
N ARG A 41 5.57 -2.54 -0.77
CA ARG A 41 5.17 -3.95 -0.65
C ARG A 41 3.68 -4.17 -0.86
N ALA A 42 2.84 -3.35 -0.23
CA ALA A 42 1.38 -3.47 -0.33
C ALA A 42 0.88 -3.20 -1.77
N LEU A 43 1.43 -2.19 -2.44
CA LEU A 43 1.07 -1.82 -3.81
C LEU A 43 1.68 -2.78 -4.85
N SER A 44 2.86 -3.35 -4.60
CA SER A 44 3.47 -4.35 -5.51
C SER A 44 2.70 -5.67 -5.54
N GLY A 45 1.94 -6.00 -4.49
CA GLY A 45 1.07 -7.17 -4.45
C GLY A 45 -0.21 -7.01 -5.29
N TRP A 46 -0.62 -5.78 -5.59
CA TRP A 46 -1.88 -5.48 -6.29
C TRP A 46 -1.95 -6.14 -7.69
N PRO A 47 -3.05 -6.82 -8.10
CA PRO A 47 -4.38 -6.91 -7.49
C PRO A 47 -4.55 -7.96 -6.40
N ASP A 48 -3.57 -8.84 -6.21
CA ASP A 48 -3.62 -9.82 -5.14
C ASP A 48 -3.44 -9.08 -3.82
N ARG A 49 -4.48 -9.09 -2.98
CA ARG A 49 -4.39 -8.50 -1.64
C ARG A 49 -3.09 -8.98 -1.01
N PRO A 50 -2.22 -8.08 -0.53
CA PRO A 50 -0.99 -8.51 0.12
C PRO A 50 -1.42 -9.49 1.22
N ASP A 51 -0.96 -10.73 1.09
CA ASP A 51 -1.30 -11.79 2.03
C ASP A 51 -0.72 -11.37 3.38
N GLN A 52 -1.54 -10.72 4.21
CA GLN A 52 -1.18 -10.19 5.53
C GLN A 52 -0.63 -11.30 6.47
N ARG A 53 -0.65 -12.56 6.01
CA ARG A 53 -0.31 -13.77 6.73
C ARG A 53 1.16 -14.14 6.76
N ARG A 54 2.07 -13.36 6.18
CA ARG A 54 3.51 -13.49 6.51
C ARG A 54 4.01 -12.26 7.26
N PRO A 55 3.63 -12.10 8.54
CA PRO A 55 4.56 -11.45 9.43
C PRO A 55 5.82 -12.32 9.42
N ASP A 56 6.93 -11.79 8.90
CA ASP A 56 8.22 -12.31 9.33
C ASP A 56 8.15 -12.35 10.86
N ALA A 57 8.29 -13.53 11.45
CA ALA A 57 8.07 -13.73 12.90
C ALA A 57 8.98 -12.82 13.76
N TYR A 58 9.98 -12.19 13.13
CA TYR A 58 10.94 -11.24 13.68
C TYR A 58 10.65 -9.76 13.38
N ALA A 59 9.56 -9.40 12.69
CA ALA A 59 9.25 -8.02 12.40
C ALA A 59 8.86 -7.25 13.67
N ASP A 60 9.63 -6.19 13.98
CA ASP A 60 9.40 -5.24 15.08
C ASP A 60 7.97 -4.69 15.05
N LEU A 61 7.45 -4.30 16.22
CA LEU A 61 6.10 -3.74 16.38
C LEU A 61 5.85 -2.54 15.46
N THR A 62 6.89 -1.73 15.23
CA THR A 62 6.86 -0.60 14.29
C THR A 62 6.54 -1.05 12.86
N THR A 63 7.21 -2.11 12.40
CA THR A 63 7.04 -2.65 11.05
C THR A 63 5.63 -3.20 10.87
N ARG A 64 5.10 -3.92 11.87
CA ARG A 64 3.72 -4.42 11.82
C ARG A 64 2.68 -3.30 11.77
N ARG A 65 2.89 -2.21 12.51
CA ARG A 65 2.01 -1.03 12.46
C ARG A 65 2.08 -0.36 11.08
N ALA A 66 3.28 -0.18 10.54
CA ALA A 66 3.46 0.40 9.20
C ALA A 66 2.81 -0.47 8.11
N ASP A 67 2.94 -1.80 8.21
CA ASP A 67 2.32 -2.75 7.28
C ASP A 67 0.79 -2.69 7.34
N GLY A 68 0.19 -2.55 8.53
CA GLY A 68 -1.25 -2.34 8.68
C GLY A 68 -1.73 -1.05 8.02
N VAL A 69 -1.08 0.07 8.30
CA VAL A 69 -1.41 1.37 7.69
C VAL A 69 -1.23 1.34 6.17
N ALA A 70 -0.17 0.70 5.67
CA ALA A 70 0.07 0.56 4.24
C ALA A 70 -1.01 -0.29 3.55
N ALA A 71 -1.49 -1.36 4.19
CA ALA A 71 -2.60 -2.16 3.69
C ALA A 71 -3.90 -1.34 3.60
N ASP A 72 -4.21 -0.55 4.64
CA ASP A 72 -5.41 0.32 4.64
C ASP A 72 -5.36 1.38 3.52
N VAL A 73 -4.19 1.99 3.30
CA VAL A 73 -3.97 2.95 2.22
C VAL A 73 -4.10 2.28 0.86
N ALA A 74 -3.50 1.10 0.67
CA ALA A 74 -3.60 0.34 -0.57
C ALA A 74 -5.05 -0.07 -0.87
N ASP A 75 -5.82 -0.52 0.13
CA ASP A 75 -7.24 -0.83 0.00
C ASP A 75 -8.09 0.42 -0.32
N ALA A 76 -7.75 1.58 0.23
CA ALA A 76 -8.41 2.85 -0.11
C ALA A 76 -8.13 3.28 -1.56
N ILE A 77 -6.89 3.17 -2.01
CA ILE A 77 -6.48 3.42 -3.40
C ILE A 77 -7.21 2.44 -4.33
N HIS A 78 -7.24 1.15 -3.99
CA HIS A 78 -7.96 0.14 -4.75
C HIS A 78 -9.45 0.48 -4.87
N ARG A 79 -10.12 0.86 -3.79
CA ARG A 79 -11.55 1.22 -3.85
C ARG A 79 -11.78 2.44 -4.75
N ARG A 80 -10.90 3.44 -4.68
CA ARG A 80 -11.01 4.65 -5.48
C ARG A 80 -10.73 4.42 -6.97
N LEU A 81 -9.76 3.58 -7.30
CA LEU A 81 -9.37 3.29 -8.69
C LEU A 81 -10.18 2.14 -9.32
N GLY A 82 -10.66 1.21 -8.50
CA GLY A 82 -11.56 0.12 -8.89
C GLY A 82 -13.03 0.53 -9.01
N THR A 83 -13.37 1.79 -8.71
CA THR A 83 -14.64 2.40 -9.10
C THR A 83 -14.40 3.17 -10.41
N PRO A 84 -14.62 2.57 -11.59
CA PRO A 84 -14.67 3.35 -12.82
C PRO A 84 -15.84 4.33 -12.68
N GLY A 85 -15.57 5.62 -12.91
CA GLY A 85 -16.60 6.67 -12.84
C GLY A 85 -17.86 6.25 -13.60
N GLY A 86 -18.98 6.19 -12.88
CA GLY A 86 -20.25 5.74 -13.41
C GLY A 86 -21.38 5.77 -12.39
N ALA A 87 -21.47 6.85 -11.62
CA ALA A 87 -22.69 7.19 -10.89
C ALA A 87 -22.71 8.70 -10.59
N THR A 88 -23.00 9.49 -11.62
CA THR A 88 -23.91 10.65 -11.61
C THR A 88 -24.25 10.98 -13.05
#